data_AF-A0AAU8HS71-F1
#
_entry.id   AF-A0AAU8HS71-F1
#
_cell.length_a   1.000
_cell.length_b   1.000
_cell.length_c   1.000
_cell.angle_alpha   90.00
_cell.angle_beta   90.00
_cell.angle_gamma   90.00
#
_symmetry.space_group_name_H-M   'P 1'
#
loop_
_entity.id
_entity.type
_entity.pdbx_description
1 polymer ?
#
loop_
_entity_poly.entity_id
_entity_poly.type
_entity_poly.pdbx_seq_one_letter_code
_entity_poly.pdbx_strand_id
1 'polypeptide(L)' 'MERVVTVFKKVDWDEVDVLQMLKAIVEEAKRDNPDVKDMSLGDIGFKRIGNHVQVSLKFVDSKKVAKEDLKV' A
#
# COMPACT_ATOMS: atom_id res chain seq x y z
N MET A 1 -10.46 10.64 4.52
CA MET A 1 -10.21 9.59 5.54
C MET A 1 -9.07 8.75 5.02
N GLU A 2 -8.08 8.48 5.87
CA GLU A 2 -6.86 7.77 5.49
C GLU A 2 -6.73 6.48 6.29
N ARG A 3 -6.17 5.44 5.66
CA ARG A 3 -5.87 4.17 6.31
C ARG A 3 -4.46 3.73 5.98
N VAL A 4 -3.71 3.26 6.96
CA VAL A 4 -2.37 2.72 6.76
C VAL A 4 -2.41 1.22 7.02
N VAL A 5 -1.95 0.44 6.06
CA VAL A 5 -1.81 -1.02 6.16
C VAL A 5 -0.33 -1.37 6.05
N THR A 6 0.21 -2.10 7.03
CA THR A 6 1.61 -2.53 7.03
C THR A 6 1.69 -4.02 6.79
N VAL A 7 2.47 -4.42 5.80
CA VAL A 7 2.73 -5.82 5.44
C VAL A 7 4.21 -6.13 5.73
N PHE A 8 4.46 -7.27 6.36
CA PHE A 8 5.82 -7.75 6.65
C PHE A 8 6.00 -9.13 6.02
N LYS A 9 6.99 -9.28 5.12
CA LYS A 9 7.22 -10.53 4.39
C LYS A 9 8.69 -10.87 4.24
N LYS A 10 8.98 -12.16 4.23
CA LYS A 10 10.30 -12.68 3.83
C LYS A 10 10.46 -12.54 2.32
N VAL A 11 11.65 -12.15 1.88
CA VAL A 11 11.99 -11.90 0.47
C VAL A 11 13.33 -12.53 0.19
N ASP A 12 13.42 -13.25 -0.92
CA ASP A 12 14.71 -13.61 -1.51
C ASP A 12 15.19 -12.46 -2.38
N TRP A 13 16.26 -11.80 -1.96
CA TRP A 13 16.70 -10.55 -2.59
C TRP A 13 17.45 -10.77 -3.90
N ASP A 14 17.93 -11.98 -4.16
CA ASP A 14 18.71 -12.28 -5.36
C ASP A 14 17.79 -12.55 -6.57
N GLU A 15 16.53 -12.90 -6.31
CA GLU A 15 15.53 -13.27 -7.33
C GLU A 15 14.31 -12.33 -7.40
N VAL A 16 14.24 -11.31 -6.53
CA VAL A 16 13.03 -10.47 -6.42
C VAL A 16 12.92 -9.41 -7.51
N ASP A 17 11.77 -9.41 -8.20
CA ASP A 17 11.26 -8.23 -8.90
C ASP A 17 10.48 -7.36 -7.89
N VAL A 18 11.06 -6.22 -7.53
CA VAL A 18 10.50 -5.30 -6.53
C VAL A 18 9.12 -4.77 -6.93
N LEU A 19 8.88 -4.51 -8.22
CA LEU A 19 7.59 -4.00 -8.70
C LEU A 19 6.51 -5.07 -8.61
N GLN A 20 6.83 -6.31 -9.01
CA GLN A 20 5.90 -7.43 -8.87
C GLN A 20 5.58 -7.73 -7.41
N MET A 21 6.60 -7.68 -6.54
CA MET A 21 6.41 -7.86 -5.10
C MET A 21 5.49 -6.78 -4.51
N LEU A 22 5.72 -5.50 -4.84
CA LEU A 22 4.87 -4.41 -4.36
C LEU A 22 3.43 -4.55 -4.86
N LYS A 23 3.23 -4.93 -6.13
CA LYS A 23 1.90 -5.20 -6.68
C LYS A 23 1.18 -6.30 -5.89
N ALA A 24 1.86 -7.43 -5.64
CA ALA A 24 1.29 -8.53 -4.88
C ALA A 24 0.93 -8.13 -3.43
N ILE A 25 1.77 -7.28 -2.80
CA ILE A 25 1.51 -6.75 -1.46
C ILE A 25 0.29 -5.83 -1.45
N VAL A 26 0.10 -4.99 -2.47
CA VAL A 26 -1.09 -4.13 -2.58
C VAL A 26 -2.36 -4.96 -2.77
N GLU A 27 -2.32 -5.97 -3.63
CA GLU A 27 -3.45 -6.88 -3.86
C GLU A 27 -3.82 -7.66 -2.60
N GLU A 28 -2.83 -8.14 -1.85
CA GLU A 28 -3.02 -8.77 -0.54
C GLU A 28 -3.64 -7.82 0.48
N ALA A 29 -3.10 -6.62 0.61
CA ALA A 29 -3.64 -5.63 1.53
C ALA A 29 -5.12 -5.32 1.26
N LYS A 30 -5.50 -5.17 -0.02
CA LYS A 30 -6.91 -4.94 -0.42
C LYS A 30 -7.82 -6.15 -0.19
N ARG A 31 -7.30 -7.35 -0.34
CA ARG A 31 -8.05 -8.60 -0.09
C ARG A 31 -8.32 -8.79 1.39
N ASP A 32 -7.32 -8.54 2.22
CA ASP A 32 -7.37 -8.82 3.66
C ASP A 32 -8.01 -7.66 4.46
N ASN A 33 -8.11 -6.47 3.86
CA ASN A 33 -8.73 -5.28 4.44
C ASN A 33 -9.82 -4.74 3.49
N PRO A 34 -11.06 -5.28 3.56
CA PRO A 34 -12.14 -4.89 2.66
C PRO A 34 -12.51 -3.40 2.72
N ASP A 35 -12.24 -2.73 3.86
CA ASP A 35 -12.46 -1.31 4.07
C ASP A 35 -11.60 -0.41 3.16
N VAL A 36 -10.45 -0.91 2.68
CA VAL A 36 -9.57 -0.15 1.76
C VAL A 36 -9.67 -0.59 0.31
N LYS A 37 -10.53 -1.58 -0.01
CA LYS A 37 -10.63 -2.17 -1.36
C LYS A 37 -10.88 -1.12 -2.45
N ASP A 38 -11.79 -0.18 -2.16
CA ASP A 38 -12.21 0.89 -3.08
C ASP A 38 -11.47 2.22 -2.85
N MET A 39 -10.48 2.23 -1.95
CA MET A 39 -9.64 3.41 -1.70
C MET A 39 -8.51 3.48 -2.73
N SER A 40 -8.06 4.71 -2.99
CA SER A 40 -6.89 4.96 -3.84
C SER A 40 -5.62 4.72 -3.05
N LEU A 41 -4.61 4.15 -3.69
CA LEU A 41 -3.28 4.03 -3.10
C LEU A 41 -2.57 5.38 -3.19
N GLY A 42 -2.13 5.90 -2.05
CA GLY A 42 -1.27 7.06 -1.93
C GLY A 42 0.17 6.65 -1.72
N ASP A 43 0.78 7.13 -0.63
CA ASP A 43 2.19 6.87 -0.34
C ASP A 43 2.48 5.39 -0.04
N ILE A 44 3.65 4.94 -0.47
CA ILE A 44 4.21 3.62 -0.17
C ILE A 44 5.52 3.81 0.59
N GLY A 45 5.56 3.37 1.84
CA GLY A 45 6.77 3.22 2.62
C GLY A 45 7.38 1.84 2.40
N PHE A 46 8.67 1.77 2.11
CA PHE A 46 9.39 0.52 1.89
C PHE A 46 10.64 0.47 2.76
N LYS A 47 10.83 -0.64 3.47
CA LYS A 47 12.02 -0.87 4.31
C LYS A 47 12.47 -2.32 4.25
N ARG A 48 13.73 -2.53 3.87
CA ARG A 48 14.40 -3.84 4.01
C ARG A 48 14.89 -4.04 5.45
N ILE A 49 14.62 -5.21 6.01
CA ILE A 49 15.04 -5.64 7.35
C ILE A 49 15.63 -7.06 7.22
N GLY A 50 16.93 -7.15 6.98
CA GLY A 50 17.60 -8.42 6.66
C GLY A 50 17.01 -9.07 5.40
N ASN A 51 16.51 -10.29 5.54
CA ASN A 51 15.81 -11.04 4.48
C ASN A 51 14.28 -10.82 4.49
N HIS A 52 13.83 -9.72 5.10
CA HIS A 52 12.43 -9.33 5.09
C HIS A 52 12.26 -7.93 4.51
N VAL A 53 11.05 -7.66 4.05
CA VAL A 53 10.56 -6.34 3.68
C VAL A 53 9.40 -5.97 4.59
N GLN A 54 9.40 -4.72 5.05
CA GLN A 54 8.25 -4.06 5.63
C GLN A 54 7.74 -3.03 4.61
N VAL A 55 6.47 -3.16 4.22
CA VAL A 55 5.81 -2.24 3.29
C VAL A 55 4.61 -1.61 3.99
N SER A 56 4.60 -0.29 4.08
CA SER A 56 3.49 0.49 4.61
C SER A 56 2.74 1.14 3.45
N LEU A 57 1.47 0.81 3.29
CA LEU A 57 0.60 1.32 2.23
C LEU A 57 -0.39 2.32 2.82
N LYS A 58 -0.35 3.56 2.33
CA LYS A 58 -1.34 4.59 2.66
C LYS A 58 -2.49 4.54 1.65
N PHE A 59 -3.68 4.24 2.11
CA PHE A 59 -4.91 4.31 1.33
C PHE A 59 -5.67 5.59 1.66
N VAL A 60 -6.15 6.27 0.61
CA VAL A 60 -6.87 7.54 0.70
C VAL A 60 -8.22 7.42 -0.01
N ASP A 61 -9.28 7.86 0.65
CA ASP A 61 -10.63 7.92 0.06
C ASP A 61 -10.72 9.06 -0.96
N SER A 62 -10.54 8.72 -2.24
CA SER A 62 -10.53 9.69 -3.36
C SER A 62 -11.89 10.37 -3.59
N LYS A 63 -13.00 9.82 -3.09
CA LYS A 63 -14.34 10.45 -3.22
C LYS A 63 -14.50 11.69 -2.34
N LYS A 64 -13.65 11.87 -1.32
CA LYS A 64 -13.64 13.06 -0.47
C LYS A 64 -12.60 14.10 -0.89
N VAL A 65 -11.46 13.69 -1.44
CA VAL A 65 -10.39 14.62 -1.87
C VAL A 65 -10.88 15.57 -2.97
N ALA A 66 -11.64 15.07 -3.95
CA ALA A 66 -12.19 15.90 -5.03
C ALA A 66 -13.19 16.99 -4.56
N LYS A 67 -13.71 16.94 -3.32
CA LYS A 67 -14.62 17.96 -2.78
C LYS A 67 -13.91 19.12 -2.09
N GLU A 68 -12.65 18.97 -1.70
CA GLU A 68 -11.89 20.04 -1.04
C GLU A 68 -11.24 20.98 -2.06
N ASP A 69 -10.82 20.48 -3.24
CA ASP A 69 -10.21 21.29 -4.30
C ASP A 69 -11.21 22.09 -5.16
N LEU A 70 -12.52 21.82 -5.06
CA LEU A 70 -13.59 22.54 -5.78
C LEU A 70 -14.18 23.72 -4.98
N LYS A 71 -13.61 24.07 -3.83
CA LYS A 71 -14.04 25.19 -2.96
C LYS A 71 -13.08 26.38 -2.99
N VAL A 72 -12.29 26.55 -4.04
CA VAL A 72 -11.45 27.74 -4.27
C VAL A 72 -12.08 28.62 -5.35
#